data_AF-A0A3A5L9A8-F1
#
_entry.id   AF-A0A3A5L9A8-F1
#
_cell.length_a   1.000
_cell.length_b   1.000
_cell.length_c   1.000
_cell.angle_alpha   90.00
_cell.angle_beta   90.00
_cell.angle_gamma   90.00
#
_symmetry.space_group_name_H-M   'P 1'
#
loop_
_entity.id
_entity.type
_entity.pdbx_description
1 polymer ?
#
loop_
_entity_poly.entity_id
_entity_poly.type
_entity_poly.pdbx_seq_one_letter_code
_entity_poly.pdbx_strand_id
1 'polypeptide(L)'
;MTILIYILAGVLAAALVTGLSYYGNLEKKTGSLLAILAVMIALFLTRTYAIPYYQAANFENEIKQTSPLFALLAKKSPEEFNRYVAEVKKDILNNKGRSILYKTSDFVNAEVMKYAVYSSNKALYNQIKGTLVFYQYLFKINPKLVLISEFPERFANEPEMKELVTASQRYINQLLKAKEDIIVSAINHPAPALSRHEILEAQTLLGELFDTLAAEYGGNTVDLTFQNPQSASLDKIKGAEIIIKFYQGLMKRGERETGLVLRYIASAS
;
A
#
# COMPACT_ATOMS: atom_id res chain seq x y z
N MET A 1 -17.74 -2.37 13.00
CA MET A 1 -18.01 -3.82 13.23
C MET A 1 -17.21 -4.40 14.38
N THR A 2 -15.89 -4.23 14.43
CA THR A 2 -15.01 -4.81 15.48
C THR A 2 -15.39 -4.43 16.92
N ILE A 3 -15.79 -3.18 17.15
CA ILE A 3 -16.29 -2.72 18.47
C ILE A 3 -17.53 -3.50 18.92
N LEU A 4 -18.45 -3.81 18.00
CA LEU A 4 -19.65 -4.60 18.31
C LEU A 4 -19.29 -6.04 18.69
N ILE A 5 -18.29 -6.64 18.04
CA ILE A 5 -17.80 -7.98 18.38
C ILE A 5 -17.26 -8.01 19.81
N TYR A 6 -16.49 -6.99 20.21
CA TYR A 6 -15.99 -6.88 21.60
C TYR A 6 -17.12 -6.69 22.61
N ILE A 7 -18.11 -5.82 22.31
CA ILE A 7 -19.26 -5.59 23.18
C ILE A 7 -20.06 -6.88 23.36
N LEU A 8 -20.37 -7.58 22.27
CA LEU A 8 -21.11 -8.85 22.32
C LEU A 8 -20.36 -9.92 23.11
N ALA A 9 -19.06 -10.08 22.88
CA ALA A 9 -18.24 -11.04 23.62
C ALA A 9 -18.22 -10.73 25.13
N GLY A 10 -18.06 -9.45 25.51
CA GLY A 10 -18.07 -9.02 26.90
C GLY A 10 -19.43 -9.23 27.58
N VAL A 11 -20.52 -8.82 26.91
CA VAL A 11 -21.89 -8.98 27.45
C VAL A 11 -22.25 -10.46 27.61
N LEU A 12 -21.94 -11.31 26.62
CA LEU A 12 -22.21 -12.74 26.69
C LEU A 12 -21.41 -13.41 27.81
N ALA A 13 -20.12 -13.09 27.96
CA ALA A 13 -19.30 -13.63 29.04
C ALA A 13 -19.81 -13.21 30.42
N ALA A 14 -20.17 -11.93 30.58
CA ALA A 14 -20.72 -11.42 31.83
C ALA A 14 -22.08 -12.06 32.17
N ALA A 15 -22.98 -12.16 31.19
CA ALA A 15 -24.30 -12.76 31.38
C ALA A 15 -24.21 -14.25 31.73
N LEU A 16 -23.35 -14.99 31.03
CA LEU A 16 -23.16 -16.43 31.25
C LEU A 16 -22.60 -16.71 32.64
N VAL A 17 -21.56 -15.98 33.07
CA VAL A 17 -20.95 -16.19 34.39
C VAL A 17 -21.83 -15.67 35.52
N THR A 18 -22.58 -14.58 35.31
CA THR A 18 -23.55 -14.09 36.30
C THR A 18 -24.70 -15.09 36.47
N GLY A 19 -25.21 -15.67 35.38
CA GLY A 19 -26.23 -16.71 35.41
C GLY A 19 -25.75 -18.00 36.11
N LEU A 20 -24.53 -18.46 35.81
CA LEU A 20 -23.93 -19.61 36.48
C LEU A 20 -23.67 -19.36 37.97
N SER A 21 -23.22 -18.14 38.32
CA SER A 21 -22.97 -17.76 39.72
C SER A 21 -24.26 -17.66 40.53
N TYR A 22 -25.34 -17.19 39.91
CA TYR A 22 -26.67 -17.17 40.51
C TYR A 22 -27.18 -18.59 40.76
N TYR A 23 -27.07 -19.49 39.78
CA TYR A 23 -27.50 -20.89 39.93
C TYR A 23 -26.66 -21.66 40.95
N GLY A 24 -25.36 -21.37 41.03
CA GLY A 24 -24.43 -22.00 41.97
C GLY A 24 -24.46 -21.43 43.39
N ASN A 25 -25.35 -20.47 43.71
CA ASN A 25 -25.42 -19.80 45.01
C ASN A 25 -24.07 -19.21 45.48
N LEU A 26 -23.25 -18.71 44.56
CA LEU A 26 -21.97 -18.10 44.91
C LEU A 26 -22.17 -16.77 45.62
N GLU A 27 -21.26 -16.46 46.56
CA GLU A 27 -21.24 -15.13 47.19
C GLU A 27 -21.10 -14.03 46.14
N LYS A 28 -21.86 -12.94 46.33
CA LYS A 28 -21.97 -11.83 45.37
C LYS A 28 -20.62 -11.24 44.97
N LYS A 29 -19.67 -11.17 45.91
CA LYS A 29 -18.30 -10.66 45.69
C LYS A 29 -17.46 -11.62 44.84
N THR A 30 -17.61 -12.92 45.05
CA THR A 30 -16.91 -13.96 44.29
C THR A 30 -17.48 -14.07 42.88
N GLY A 31 -18.81 -14.03 42.74
CA GLY A 31 -19.48 -14.01 41.43
C GLY A 31 -19.11 -12.79 40.58
N SER A 32 -19.00 -11.60 41.19
CA SER A 32 -18.60 -10.39 40.45
C SER A 32 -17.14 -10.45 39.99
N LEU A 33 -16.21 -10.96 40.82
CA LEU A 33 -14.81 -11.17 40.44
C LEU A 33 -14.68 -12.17 39.29
N LEU A 34 -15.42 -13.29 39.34
CA LEU A 34 -15.44 -14.28 38.26
C LEU A 34 -15.99 -13.70 36.96
N ALA A 35 -17.05 -12.88 37.03
CA ALA A 35 -17.60 -12.21 35.85
C ALA A 35 -16.58 -11.24 35.21
N ILE A 36 -15.87 -10.44 36.01
CA ILE A 36 -14.82 -9.54 35.52
C ILE A 36 -13.68 -10.35 34.87
N LEU A 37 -13.22 -11.42 35.51
CA LEU A 37 -12.16 -12.29 34.97
C LEU A 37 -12.59 -12.93 33.65
N ALA A 38 -13.82 -13.44 33.58
CA ALA A 38 -14.37 -14.04 32.37
C ALA A 38 -14.49 -13.03 31.23
N VAL A 39 -14.91 -11.79 31.51
CA VAL A 39 -14.92 -10.71 30.52
C VAL A 39 -13.51 -10.42 30.02
N MET A 40 -12.51 -10.33 30.91
CA MET A 40 -11.11 -10.11 30.49
C MET A 40 -10.59 -11.25 29.59
N ILE A 41 -10.86 -12.51 29.95
CA ILE A 41 -10.48 -13.68 29.15
C ILE A 41 -11.20 -13.67 27.80
N ALA A 42 -12.51 -13.41 27.78
CA ALA A 42 -13.30 -13.33 26.56
C ALA A 42 -12.76 -12.25 25.63
N LEU A 43 -12.52 -11.04 26.12
CA LEU A 43 -11.94 -9.95 25.33
C LEU A 43 -10.54 -10.30 24.81
N PHE A 44 -9.71 -10.98 25.61
CA PHE A 44 -8.39 -11.45 25.18
C PHE A 44 -8.49 -12.49 24.06
N LEU A 45 -9.36 -13.49 24.19
CA LEU A 45 -9.60 -14.51 23.18
C LEU A 45 -10.21 -13.90 21.91
N THR A 46 -11.16 -12.98 22.04
CA THR A 46 -11.75 -12.25 20.92
C THR A 46 -10.68 -11.47 20.15
N ARG A 47 -9.82 -10.74 20.87
CA ARG A 47 -8.71 -9.99 20.26
C ARG A 47 -7.73 -10.91 19.54
N THR A 48 -7.44 -12.07 20.12
CA THR A 48 -6.38 -12.96 19.63
C THR A 48 -6.85 -13.85 18.47
N TYR A 49 -8.10 -14.31 18.48
CA TYR A 49 -8.60 -15.31 17.53
C TYR A 49 -9.78 -14.80 16.70
N ALA A 50 -10.81 -14.23 17.34
CA ALA A 50 -12.04 -13.88 16.64
C ALA A 50 -11.86 -12.68 15.68
N ILE A 51 -11.13 -11.65 16.11
CA ILE A 51 -10.91 -10.44 15.30
C ILE A 51 -10.07 -10.74 14.04
N PRO A 52 -8.91 -11.41 14.12
CA PRO A 52 -8.17 -11.80 12.92
C PRO A 52 -9.00 -12.67 11.97
N TYR A 53 -9.77 -13.63 12.50
CA TYR A 53 -10.64 -14.46 11.67
C TYR A 53 -11.72 -13.65 10.96
N TYR A 54 -12.40 -12.76 11.69
CA TYR A 54 -13.40 -11.85 11.13
C TYR A 54 -12.80 -10.95 10.04
N GLN A 55 -11.63 -10.36 10.29
CA GLN A 55 -10.93 -9.50 9.34
C GLN A 55 -10.54 -10.28 8.08
N ALA A 56 -9.96 -11.47 8.23
CA ALA A 56 -9.59 -12.32 7.10
C ALA A 56 -10.84 -12.74 6.28
N ALA A 57 -11.94 -13.12 6.94
CA ALA A 57 -13.16 -13.53 6.27
C ALA A 57 -13.79 -12.40 5.43
N ASN A 58 -13.77 -11.17 5.93
CA ASN A 58 -14.40 -10.03 5.26
C ASN A 58 -13.46 -9.23 4.36
N PHE A 59 -12.14 -9.46 4.44
CA PHE A 59 -11.12 -8.67 3.74
C PHE A 59 -11.42 -8.45 2.26
N GLU A 60 -11.80 -9.50 1.54
CA GLU A 60 -12.06 -9.43 0.10
C GLU A 60 -13.24 -8.51 -0.24
N ASN A 61 -14.31 -8.55 0.56
CA ASN A 61 -15.48 -7.69 0.35
C ASN A 61 -15.14 -6.25 0.73
N GLU A 62 -14.44 -6.05 1.85
CA GLU A 62 -14.03 -4.73 2.34
C GLU A 62 -13.08 -4.04 1.35
N ILE A 63 -12.10 -4.76 0.79
CA ILE A 63 -11.13 -4.17 -0.14
C ILE A 63 -11.78 -3.78 -1.48
N LYS A 64 -12.72 -4.60 -2.00
CA LYS A 64 -13.49 -4.26 -3.21
C LYS A 64 -14.37 -3.02 -3.02
N GLN A 65 -14.85 -2.77 -1.81
CA GLN A 65 -15.65 -1.59 -1.48
C GLN A 65 -14.80 -0.34 -1.21
N THR A 66 -13.53 -0.53 -0.85
CA THR A 66 -12.61 0.57 -0.50
C THR A 66 -12.29 1.44 -1.72
N SER A 67 -12.16 0.85 -2.91
CA SER A 67 -11.89 1.59 -4.15
C SER A 67 -12.40 0.83 -5.38
N PRO A 68 -12.94 1.52 -6.39
CA PRO A 68 -13.31 0.91 -7.67
C PRO A 68 -12.16 0.16 -8.34
N LEU A 69 -10.91 0.56 -8.08
CA LEU A 69 -9.71 -0.14 -8.55
C LEU A 69 -9.72 -1.64 -8.19
N PHE A 70 -10.02 -1.99 -6.93
CA PHE A 70 -9.96 -3.40 -6.51
C PHE A 70 -11.08 -4.23 -7.12
N ALA A 71 -12.26 -3.65 -7.32
CA ALA A 71 -13.34 -4.30 -8.06
C ALA A 71 -12.97 -4.51 -9.53
N LEU A 72 -12.30 -3.53 -10.15
CA LEU A 72 -11.78 -3.64 -11.52
C LEU A 72 -10.72 -4.75 -11.63
N LEU A 73 -9.75 -4.77 -10.72
CA LEU A 73 -8.68 -5.78 -10.68
C LEU A 73 -9.23 -7.19 -10.45
N ALA A 74 -10.19 -7.37 -9.53
CA ALA A 74 -10.85 -8.64 -9.32
C ALA A 74 -11.56 -9.18 -10.58
N LYS A 75 -12.02 -8.29 -11.46
CA LYS A 75 -12.67 -8.64 -12.73
C LYS A 75 -11.66 -8.89 -13.86
N LYS A 76 -10.53 -8.18 -13.87
CA LYS A 76 -9.59 -8.16 -15.00
C LYS A 76 -8.37 -9.04 -14.82
N SER A 77 -7.96 -9.29 -13.58
CA SER A 77 -6.86 -10.18 -13.19
C SER A 77 -7.31 -11.05 -12.00
N PRO A 78 -8.30 -11.95 -12.22
CA PRO A 78 -8.93 -12.70 -11.12
C PRO A 78 -7.96 -13.65 -10.43
N GLU A 79 -7.00 -14.25 -11.15
CA GLU A 79 -6.03 -15.17 -10.57
C GLU A 79 -5.05 -14.45 -9.65
N GLU A 80 -4.48 -13.34 -10.10
CA GLU A 80 -3.56 -12.50 -9.34
C GLU A 80 -4.27 -11.87 -8.14
N PHE A 81 -5.50 -11.37 -8.32
CA PHE A 81 -6.31 -10.83 -7.23
C PHE A 81 -6.62 -11.90 -6.17
N ASN A 82 -7.00 -13.12 -6.57
CA ASN A 82 -7.27 -14.20 -5.63
C ASN A 82 -6.01 -14.62 -4.87
N ARG A 83 -4.84 -14.64 -5.53
CA ARG A 83 -3.54 -14.91 -4.88
C ARG A 83 -3.23 -13.84 -3.84
N TYR A 84 -3.35 -12.57 -4.20
CA TYR A 84 -3.19 -11.44 -3.28
C TYR A 84 -4.12 -11.55 -2.06
N VAL A 85 -5.41 -11.81 -2.29
CA VAL A 85 -6.39 -11.98 -1.20
C VAL A 85 -6.01 -13.14 -0.29
N ALA A 86 -5.60 -14.29 -0.85
CA ALA A 86 -5.18 -15.44 -0.05
C ALA A 86 -3.95 -15.13 0.81
N GLU A 87 -2.97 -14.42 0.26
CA GLU A 87 -1.77 -14.02 0.99
C GLU A 87 -2.09 -13.04 2.13
N VAL A 88 -2.96 -12.05 1.89
CA VAL A 88 -3.35 -11.11 2.93
C VAL A 88 -4.19 -11.79 4.02
N LYS A 89 -5.13 -12.67 3.65
CA LYS A 89 -5.89 -13.48 4.64
C LYS A 89 -4.94 -14.28 5.52
N LYS A 90 -3.92 -14.93 4.94
CA LYS A 90 -2.89 -15.65 5.68
C LYS A 90 -2.08 -14.72 6.61
N ASP A 91 -1.75 -13.51 6.16
CA ASP A 91 -1.03 -12.53 6.97
C ASP A 91 -1.85 -11.97 8.14
N ILE A 92 -3.14 -11.72 7.93
CA ILE A 92 -4.07 -11.30 8.99
C ILE A 92 -4.10 -12.36 10.10
N LEU A 93 -4.23 -13.63 9.72
CA LEU A 93 -4.32 -14.75 10.67
C LEU A 93 -3.01 -15.00 11.42
N ASN A 94 -1.88 -15.00 10.71
CA ASN A 94 -0.60 -15.45 11.27
C ASN A 94 0.27 -14.32 11.82
N ASN A 95 0.20 -13.13 11.20
CA ASN A 95 1.09 -12.00 11.50
C ASN A 95 0.32 -10.74 11.93
N LYS A 96 -0.99 -10.86 12.19
CA LYS A 96 -1.86 -9.75 12.60
C LYS A 96 -1.91 -8.61 11.57
N GLY A 97 -1.73 -8.92 10.30
CA GLY A 97 -1.85 -7.94 9.21
C GLY A 97 -0.70 -6.94 9.11
N ARG A 98 0.48 -7.25 9.67
CA ARG A 98 1.66 -6.35 9.63
C ARG A 98 2.12 -6.07 8.20
N SER A 99 1.84 -6.97 7.28
CA SER A 99 2.36 -6.95 5.91
C SER A 99 1.34 -6.45 4.88
N ILE A 100 0.12 -6.10 5.28
CA ILE A 100 -0.96 -5.76 4.35
C ILE A 100 -0.56 -4.61 3.42
N LEU A 101 0.08 -3.56 3.95
CA LEU A 101 0.40 -2.38 3.15
C LEU A 101 1.36 -2.71 2.00
N TYR A 102 2.46 -3.42 2.26
CA TYR A 102 3.38 -3.78 1.19
C TYR A 102 2.71 -4.76 0.22
N LYS A 103 1.99 -5.79 0.71
CA LYS A 103 1.32 -6.77 -0.17
C LYS A 103 0.33 -6.12 -1.12
N THR A 104 -0.43 -5.14 -0.61
CA THR A 104 -1.35 -4.36 -1.42
C THR A 104 -0.61 -3.48 -2.42
N SER A 105 0.48 -2.82 -1.99
CA SER A 105 1.30 -1.99 -2.86
C SER A 105 1.90 -2.80 -4.01
N ASP A 106 2.52 -3.95 -3.70
CA ASP A 106 3.15 -4.83 -4.67
C ASP A 106 2.14 -5.36 -5.68
N PHE A 107 1.01 -5.89 -5.21
CA PHE A 107 -0.07 -6.36 -6.08
C PHE A 107 -0.57 -5.25 -7.01
N VAL A 108 -0.92 -4.09 -6.45
CA VAL A 108 -1.45 -2.98 -7.23
C VAL A 108 -0.41 -2.45 -8.21
N ASN A 109 0.86 -2.33 -7.82
CA ASN A 109 1.92 -1.85 -8.69
C ASN A 109 2.21 -2.83 -9.83
N ALA A 110 2.25 -4.13 -9.55
CA ALA A 110 2.43 -5.16 -10.57
C ALA A 110 1.31 -5.12 -11.62
N GLU A 111 0.05 -5.02 -11.16
CA GLU A 111 -1.09 -4.88 -12.07
C GLU A 111 -1.03 -3.57 -12.86
N VAL A 112 -0.71 -2.45 -12.21
CA VAL A 112 -0.56 -1.17 -12.91
C VAL A 112 0.53 -1.23 -13.98
N MET A 113 1.68 -1.86 -13.71
CA MET A 113 2.78 -1.99 -14.68
C MET A 113 2.37 -2.82 -15.89
N LYS A 114 1.63 -3.93 -15.69
CA LYS A 114 1.07 -4.75 -16.77
C LYS A 114 0.21 -3.92 -17.75
N TYR A 115 -0.57 -2.97 -17.23
CA TYR A 115 -1.41 -2.09 -18.05
C TYR A 115 -0.69 -0.81 -18.53
N ALA A 116 0.34 -0.35 -17.83
CA ALA A 116 1.01 0.91 -18.11
C ALA A 116 1.57 0.95 -19.54
N VAL A 117 2.09 -0.17 -20.07
CA VAL A 117 2.62 -0.29 -21.44
C VAL A 117 1.63 0.19 -22.50
N TYR A 118 0.34 -0.07 -22.29
CA TYR A 118 -0.75 0.25 -23.22
C TYR A 118 -1.60 1.44 -22.76
N SER A 119 -1.23 2.11 -21.67
CA SER A 119 -1.98 3.25 -21.16
C SER A 119 -1.69 4.53 -21.96
N SER A 120 -2.63 5.47 -21.90
CA SER A 120 -2.40 6.82 -22.41
C SER A 120 -1.32 7.55 -21.62
N ASN A 121 -0.56 8.39 -22.32
CA ASN A 121 0.44 9.27 -21.71
C ASN A 121 -0.16 10.17 -20.63
N LYS A 122 -1.39 10.66 -20.85
CA LYS A 122 -2.15 11.47 -19.88
C LYS A 122 -2.37 10.77 -18.54
N ALA A 123 -2.81 9.52 -18.56
CA ALA A 123 -3.08 8.77 -17.33
C ALA A 123 -1.79 8.56 -16.53
N LEU A 124 -0.70 8.19 -17.22
CA LEU A 124 0.62 8.00 -16.63
C LEU A 124 1.18 9.32 -16.05
N TYR A 125 1.08 10.42 -16.81
CA TYR A 125 1.49 11.75 -16.34
C TYR A 125 0.71 12.19 -15.09
N ASN A 126 -0.60 11.96 -15.05
CA ASN A 126 -1.42 12.28 -13.89
C ASN A 126 -1.06 11.45 -12.65
N GLN A 127 -0.68 10.17 -12.83
CA GLN A 127 -0.16 9.35 -11.74
C GLN A 127 1.14 9.93 -11.17
N ILE A 128 2.10 10.31 -12.01
CA ILE A 128 3.35 10.95 -11.56
C ILE A 128 3.05 12.25 -10.83
N LYS A 129 2.16 13.08 -11.36
CA LYS A 129 1.74 14.33 -10.72
C LYS A 129 1.14 14.10 -9.33
N GLY A 130 0.23 13.13 -9.20
CA GLY A 130 -0.35 12.77 -7.91
C GLY A 130 0.69 12.24 -6.92
N THR A 131 1.59 11.39 -7.41
CA THR A 131 2.68 10.80 -6.62
C THR A 131 3.66 11.86 -6.13
N LEU A 132 4.05 12.80 -6.99
CA LEU A 132 4.94 13.90 -6.63
C LEU A 132 4.35 14.79 -5.53
N VAL A 133 3.06 15.14 -5.64
CA VAL A 133 2.38 15.94 -4.60
C VAL A 133 2.38 15.20 -3.27
N PHE A 134 2.12 13.88 -3.31
CA PHE A 134 2.16 13.04 -2.11
C PHE A 134 3.57 12.96 -1.51
N TYR A 135 4.62 12.76 -2.33
CA TYR A 135 6.01 12.71 -1.86
C TYR A 135 6.50 14.03 -1.29
N GLN A 136 6.12 15.16 -1.89
CA GLN A 136 6.40 16.48 -1.33
C GLN A 136 5.72 16.70 0.03
N TYR A 137 4.54 16.11 0.23
CA TYR A 137 3.87 16.13 1.54
C TYR A 137 4.60 15.24 2.55
N LEU A 138 4.93 13.99 2.18
CA LEU A 138 5.68 13.07 3.03
C LEU A 138 7.03 13.66 3.45
N PHE A 139 7.76 14.29 2.53
CA PHE A 139 9.06 14.89 2.80
C PHE A 139 9.02 15.96 3.90
N LYS A 140 7.94 16.74 3.98
CA LYS A 140 7.76 17.78 5.01
C LYS A 140 7.51 17.18 6.40
N ILE A 141 7.01 15.96 6.46
CA ILE A 141 6.76 15.24 7.72
C ILE A 141 8.05 14.54 8.13
N ASN A 142 8.52 13.63 7.27
CA ASN A 142 9.68 12.79 7.50
C ASN A 142 10.19 12.28 6.13
N PRO A 143 11.37 12.72 5.66
CA PRO A 143 11.92 12.32 4.37
C PRO A 143 12.02 10.80 4.16
N LYS A 144 12.25 10.02 5.23
CA LYS A 144 12.30 8.55 5.16
C LYS A 144 10.98 7.97 4.60
N LEU A 145 9.84 8.60 4.87
CA LEU A 145 8.54 8.13 4.38
C LEU A 145 8.45 8.11 2.86
N VAL A 146 9.17 9.00 2.15
CA VAL A 146 9.24 8.99 0.68
C VAL A 146 9.86 7.68 0.21
N LEU A 147 10.98 7.29 0.82
CA LEU A 147 11.69 6.04 0.50
C LEU A 147 10.87 4.81 0.88
N ILE A 148 10.19 4.83 2.04
CA ILE A 148 9.29 3.75 2.46
C ILE A 148 8.11 3.62 1.47
N SER A 149 7.58 4.74 0.98
CA SER A 149 6.47 4.71 0.04
C SER A 149 6.87 4.27 -1.37
N GLU A 150 8.07 4.59 -1.83
CA GLU A 150 8.59 4.16 -3.15
C GLU A 150 9.03 2.69 -3.10
N PHE A 151 9.63 2.24 -1.98
CA PHE A 151 10.22 0.91 -1.83
C PHE A 151 9.67 0.15 -0.61
N PRO A 152 8.36 -0.09 -0.50
CA PRO A 152 7.73 -0.60 0.72
C PRO A 152 8.29 -1.94 1.20
N GLU A 153 8.66 -2.85 0.29
CA GLU A 153 9.27 -4.13 0.62
C GLU A 153 10.61 -3.96 1.37
N ARG A 154 11.43 -3.00 0.95
CA ARG A 154 12.76 -2.73 1.54
C ARG A 154 12.68 -2.18 2.97
N PHE A 155 11.51 -1.69 3.37
CA PHE A 155 11.26 -1.05 4.67
C PHE A 155 10.09 -1.69 5.44
N ALA A 156 9.69 -2.92 5.10
CA ALA A 156 8.49 -3.55 5.64
C ALA A 156 8.41 -3.66 7.18
N ASN A 157 9.56 -3.58 7.86
CA ASN A 157 9.67 -3.69 9.33
C ASN A 157 9.94 -2.37 10.06
N GLU A 158 9.91 -1.24 9.35
CA GLU A 158 10.21 0.06 9.94
C GLU A 158 9.07 0.60 10.81
N PRO A 159 9.37 1.21 11.97
CA PRO A 159 8.34 1.74 12.87
C PRO A 159 7.54 2.91 12.24
N GLU A 160 8.16 3.65 11.31
CA GLU A 160 7.55 4.78 10.60
C GLU A 160 6.46 4.34 9.61
N MET A 161 6.27 3.03 9.38
CA MET A 161 5.18 2.52 8.54
C MET A 161 3.79 2.98 9.04
N LYS A 162 3.61 3.12 10.36
CA LYS A 162 2.35 3.66 10.92
C LYS A 162 2.13 5.12 10.54
N GLU A 163 3.20 5.90 10.56
CA GLU A 163 3.17 7.31 10.15
C GLU A 163 2.82 7.43 8.66
N LEU A 164 3.38 6.55 7.82
CA LEU A 164 3.02 6.48 6.39
C LEU A 164 1.52 6.20 6.20
N VAL A 165 0.95 5.23 6.92
CA VAL A 165 -0.48 4.89 6.82
C VAL A 165 -1.34 6.11 7.16
N THR A 166 -1.03 6.81 8.26
CA THR A 166 -1.76 8.02 8.66
C THR A 166 -1.62 9.14 7.63
N ALA A 167 -0.39 9.42 7.17
CA ALA A 167 -0.12 10.45 6.17
C ALA A 167 -0.81 10.18 4.82
N SER A 168 -0.95 8.90 4.46
CA SER A 168 -1.58 8.46 3.21
C SER A 168 -3.08 8.69 3.16
N GLN A 169 -3.77 8.78 4.31
CA GLN A 169 -5.25 8.86 4.35
C GLN A 169 -5.82 10.00 3.51
N ARG A 170 -5.10 11.14 3.44
CA ARG A 170 -5.52 12.30 2.67
C ARG A 170 -5.37 12.11 1.14
N TYR A 171 -4.46 11.26 0.71
CA TYR A 171 -4.05 11.14 -0.70
C TYR A 171 -4.45 9.80 -1.33
N ILE A 172 -4.75 8.78 -0.53
CA ILE A 172 -4.92 7.40 -0.98
C ILE A 172 -5.99 7.28 -2.06
N ASN A 173 -7.14 7.95 -1.91
CA ASN A 173 -8.21 7.89 -2.91
C ASN A 173 -7.77 8.46 -4.26
N GLN A 174 -7.03 9.56 -4.26
CA GLN A 174 -6.51 10.17 -5.49
C GLN A 174 -5.44 9.28 -6.14
N LEU A 175 -4.53 8.71 -5.34
CA LEU A 175 -3.48 7.82 -5.84
C LEU A 175 -4.05 6.53 -6.43
N LEU A 176 -5.04 5.92 -5.75
CA LEU A 176 -5.74 4.74 -6.26
C LEU A 176 -6.54 5.07 -7.53
N LYS A 177 -7.18 6.24 -7.59
CA LYS A 177 -7.90 6.67 -8.79
C LYS A 177 -6.98 6.88 -9.98
N ALA A 178 -5.80 7.48 -9.79
CA ALA A 178 -4.83 7.62 -10.86
C ALA A 178 -4.34 6.27 -11.40
N LYS A 179 -4.17 5.27 -10.51
CA LYS A 179 -3.84 3.89 -10.90
C LYS A 179 -4.98 3.20 -11.63
N GLU A 180 -6.22 3.41 -11.21
CA GLU A 180 -7.42 2.94 -11.92
C GLU A 180 -7.49 3.54 -13.33
N ASP A 181 -7.22 4.83 -13.48
CA ASP A 181 -7.29 5.52 -14.77
C ASP A 181 -6.26 4.98 -15.78
N ILE A 182 -5.09 4.52 -15.32
CA ILE A 182 -4.10 3.83 -16.16
C ILE A 182 -4.69 2.53 -16.73
N ILE A 183 -5.27 1.70 -15.86
CA ILE A 183 -5.85 0.41 -16.25
C ILE A 183 -7.05 0.63 -17.19
N VAL A 184 -7.94 1.56 -16.85
CA VAL A 184 -9.11 1.89 -17.66
C VAL A 184 -8.70 2.44 -19.02
N SER A 185 -7.68 3.31 -19.06
CA SER A 185 -7.14 3.83 -20.31
C SER A 185 -6.59 2.70 -21.19
N ALA A 186 -5.80 1.80 -20.62
CA ALA A 186 -5.21 0.68 -21.35
C ALA A 186 -6.26 -0.29 -21.90
N ILE A 187 -7.36 -0.51 -21.18
CA ILE A 187 -8.42 -1.42 -21.61
C ILE A 187 -9.32 -0.79 -22.68
N ASN A 188 -9.74 0.46 -22.48
CA ASN A 188 -10.75 1.08 -23.34
C ASN A 188 -10.13 1.73 -24.59
N HIS A 189 -8.92 2.26 -24.47
CA HIS A 189 -8.22 2.99 -25.53
C HIS A 189 -6.73 2.62 -25.52
N PRO A 190 -6.37 1.37 -25.85
CA PRO A 190 -4.99 0.90 -25.77
C PRO A 190 -4.09 1.72 -26.69
N ALA A 191 -3.01 2.26 -26.13
CA ALA A 191 -1.91 2.82 -26.90
C ALA A 191 -1.18 1.72 -27.68
N PRO A 192 -0.71 1.98 -28.91
CA PRO A 192 0.04 1.01 -29.70
C PRO A 192 1.37 0.67 -28.99
N ALA A 193 1.88 -0.55 -29.17
CA ALA A 193 3.19 -0.93 -28.63
C ALA A 193 4.28 0.07 -29.06
N LEU A 194 5.27 0.29 -28.20
CA LEU A 194 6.35 1.22 -28.49
C LEU A 194 7.12 0.77 -29.73
N SER A 195 7.29 1.69 -30.66
CA SER A 195 8.18 1.50 -31.81
C SER A 195 9.65 1.49 -31.36
N ARG A 196 10.54 0.94 -32.19
CA ARG A 196 11.98 0.94 -31.91
C ARG A 196 12.54 2.35 -31.69
N HIS A 197 12.01 3.34 -32.41
CA HIS A 197 12.43 4.73 -32.26
C HIS A 197 12.01 5.29 -30.89
N GLU A 198 10.76 5.07 -30.50
CA GLU A 198 10.24 5.47 -29.19
C GLU A 198 10.99 4.79 -28.03
N ILE A 199 11.42 3.54 -28.17
CA ILE A 199 12.25 2.85 -27.17
C ILE A 199 13.59 3.57 -27.00
N LEU A 200 14.28 3.88 -28.09
CA LEU A 200 15.57 4.59 -28.05
C LEU A 200 15.43 6.01 -27.48
N GLU A 201 14.33 6.69 -27.83
CA GLU A 201 13.99 7.99 -27.27
C GLU A 201 13.77 7.88 -25.75
N ALA A 202 12.93 6.93 -25.30
CA ALA A 202 12.66 6.72 -23.88
C ALA A 202 13.93 6.39 -23.08
N GLN A 203 14.81 5.55 -23.63
CA GLN A 203 16.12 5.23 -23.05
C GLN A 203 16.99 6.47 -22.89
N THR A 204 17.04 7.31 -23.91
CA THR A 204 17.83 8.56 -23.89
C THR A 204 17.28 9.51 -22.83
N LEU A 205 15.96 9.72 -22.82
CA LEU A 205 15.29 10.58 -21.83
C LEU A 205 15.50 10.10 -20.40
N LEU A 206 15.46 8.78 -20.17
CA LEU A 206 15.71 8.17 -18.87
C LEU A 206 17.18 8.28 -18.45
N GLY A 207 18.11 8.03 -19.38
CA GLY A 207 19.55 8.20 -19.15
C GLY A 207 19.90 9.63 -18.74
N GLU A 208 19.42 10.62 -19.49
CA GLU A 208 19.61 12.04 -19.16
C GLU A 208 19.08 12.42 -17.77
N LEU A 209 17.98 11.80 -17.33
CA LEU A 209 17.44 12.03 -15.98
C LEU A 209 18.41 11.50 -14.92
N PHE A 210 18.93 10.28 -15.09
CA PHE A 210 19.92 9.72 -14.17
C PHE A 210 21.24 10.49 -14.20
N ASP A 211 21.72 10.91 -15.37
CA ASP A 211 22.93 11.72 -15.50
C ASP A 211 22.79 13.06 -14.79
N THR A 212 21.62 13.71 -14.91
CA THR A 212 21.31 14.96 -14.20
C THR A 212 21.32 14.76 -12.69
N LEU A 213 20.68 13.67 -12.20
CA LEU A 213 20.67 13.34 -10.77
C LEU A 213 22.08 13.02 -10.26
N ALA A 214 22.87 12.26 -11.03
CA ALA A 214 24.23 11.88 -10.67
C ALA A 214 25.17 13.09 -10.63
N ALA A 215 24.97 14.07 -11.52
CA ALA A 215 25.71 15.32 -11.50
C ALA A 215 25.38 16.18 -10.26
N GLU A 216 24.11 16.19 -9.81
CA GLU A 216 23.65 16.98 -8.66
C GLU A 216 23.98 16.31 -7.31
N TYR A 217 23.80 14.99 -7.20
CA TYR A 217 23.85 14.26 -5.93
C TYR A 217 25.00 13.25 -5.80
N GLY A 218 25.76 13.04 -6.88
CA GLY A 218 26.81 12.02 -6.98
C GLY A 218 26.26 10.64 -7.37
N GLY A 219 26.86 10.01 -8.37
CA GLY A 219 26.40 8.72 -8.93
C GLY A 219 26.20 7.62 -7.89
N ASN A 220 27.16 7.43 -6.97
CA ASN A 220 27.04 6.42 -5.91
C ASN A 220 25.83 6.66 -4.98
N THR A 221 25.48 7.92 -4.69
CA THR A 221 24.30 8.25 -3.87
C THR A 221 23.01 7.92 -4.62
N VAL A 222 22.96 8.23 -5.91
CA VAL A 222 21.82 7.91 -6.79
C VAL A 222 21.65 6.41 -6.89
N ASP A 223 22.71 5.67 -7.18
CA ASP A 223 22.68 4.20 -7.27
C ASP A 223 22.20 3.57 -5.95
N LEU A 224 22.76 4.00 -4.81
CA LEU A 224 22.31 3.54 -3.50
C LEU A 224 20.84 3.85 -3.25
N THR A 225 20.34 5.00 -3.72
CA THR A 225 18.93 5.39 -3.54
C THR A 225 17.97 4.45 -4.26
N PHE A 226 18.27 4.06 -5.50
CA PHE A 226 17.38 3.20 -6.29
C PHE A 226 17.60 1.71 -6.04
N GLN A 227 18.82 1.28 -5.75
CA GLN A 227 19.17 -0.14 -5.61
C GLN A 227 19.14 -0.65 -4.15
N ASN A 228 19.53 0.21 -3.20
CA ASN A 228 19.64 -0.16 -1.79
C ASN A 228 19.17 0.98 -0.85
N PRO A 229 17.92 1.44 -0.98
CA PRO A 229 17.39 2.61 -0.26
C PRO A 229 17.44 2.45 1.27
N GLN A 230 17.41 1.21 1.76
CA GLN A 230 17.48 0.87 3.19
C GLN A 230 18.88 0.94 3.80
N SER A 231 19.94 1.05 2.98
CA SER A 231 21.33 1.06 3.46
C SER A 231 21.55 2.10 4.55
N ALA A 232 22.23 1.74 5.64
CA ALA A 232 22.60 2.67 6.70
C ALA A 232 23.57 3.77 6.21
N SER A 233 24.31 3.52 5.12
CA SER A 233 25.22 4.50 4.51
C SER A 233 24.52 5.57 3.68
N LEU A 234 23.25 5.38 3.34
CA LEU A 234 22.48 6.35 2.56
C LEU A 234 21.80 7.35 3.50
N ASP A 235 22.16 8.63 3.34
CA ASP A 235 21.43 9.77 3.90
C ASP A 235 19.99 9.77 3.36
N LYS A 236 19.02 9.54 4.25
CA LYS A 236 17.60 9.41 3.89
C LYS A 236 16.98 10.70 3.41
N ILE A 237 17.52 11.85 3.81
CA ILE A 237 17.06 13.15 3.32
C ILE A 237 17.46 13.28 1.85
N LYS A 238 18.74 13.06 1.54
CA LYS A 238 19.24 13.09 0.16
C LYS A 238 18.57 12.05 -0.73
N GLY A 239 18.40 10.82 -0.24
CA GLY A 239 17.68 9.78 -0.98
C GLY A 239 16.25 10.21 -1.34
N ALA A 240 15.52 10.79 -0.39
CA ALA A 240 14.17 11.27 -0.63
C ALA A 240 14.14 12.46 -1.61
N GLU A 241 15.11 13.38 -1.53
CA GLU A 241 15.27 14.47 -2.50
C GLU A 241 15.52 13.94 -3.92
N ILE A 242 16.39 12.93 -4.08
CA ILE A 242 16.65 12.28 -5.37
C ILE A 242 15.37 11.69 -5.95
N ILE A 243 14.57 10.98 -5.16
CA ILE A 243 13.26 10.46 -5.62
C ILE A 243 12.35 11.61 -6.06
N ILE A 244 12.20 12.66 -5.25
CA ILE A 244 11.35 13.81 -5.63
C ILE A 244 11.84 14.48 -6.91
N LYS A 245 13.16 14.65 -7.07
CA LYS A 245 13.79 15.24 -8.25
C LYS A 245 13.62 14.38 -9.49
N PHE A 246 13.67 13.05 -9.37
CA PHE A 246 13.36 12.13 -10.46
C PHE A 246 11.93 12.36 -10.99
N TYR A 247 10.94 12.37 -10.10
CA TYR A 247 9.53 12.60 -10.48
C TYR A 247 9.31 14.03 -11.04
N GLN A 248 9.98 15.05 -10.49
CA GLN A 248 9.98 16.40 -11.04
C GLN A 248 10.60 16.46 -12.44
N GLY A 249 11.71 15.75 -12.65
CA GLY A 249 12.40 15.66 -13.93
C GLY A 249 11.53 15.04 -15.00
N LEU A 250 10.84 13.94 -14.68
CA LEU A 250 9.82 13.35 -15.55
C LEU A 250 8.76 14.39 -15.90
N MET A 251 8.13 15.01 -14.91
CA MET A 251 7.05 15.97 -15.15
C MET A 251 7.45 17.18 -16.01
N LYS A 252 8.67 17.71 -15.83
CA LYS A 252 9.16 18.88 -16.59
C LYS A 252 9.21 18.62 -18.10
N ARG A 253 9.34 17.36 -18.51
CA ARG A 253 9.34 16.94 -19.93
C ARG A 253 7.94 16.92 -20.56
N GLY A 254 6.89 17.06 -19.75
CA GLY A 254 5.51 17.10 -20.21
C GLY A 254 4.89 15.72 -20.44
N GLU A 255 3.62 15.74 -20.85
CA GLU A 255 2.76 14.55 -20.88
C GLU A 255 3.31 13.43 -21.77
N ARG A 256 3.68 13.75 -23.01
CA ARG A 256 4.14 12.78 -24.01
C ARG A 256 5.38 12.03 -23.53
N GLU A 257 6.41 12.76 -23.14
CA GLU A 257 7.72 12.20 -22.76
C GLU A 257 7.64 11.45 -21.44
N THR A 258 6.90 11.97 -20.47
CA THR A 258 6.64 11.24 -19.21
C THR A 258 5.96 9.91 -19.49
N GLY A 259 4.88 9.93 -20.29
CA GLY A 259 4.15 8.72 -20.66
C GLY A 259 5.04 7.73 -21.40
N LEU A 260 5.84 8.21 -22.36
CA LEU A 260 6.78 7.39 -23.12
C LEU A 260 7.80 6.68 -22.21
N VAL A 261 8.45 7.42 -21.29
CA VAL A 261 9.44 6.84 -20.36
C VAL A 261 8.79 5.79 -19.46
N LEU A 262 7.59 6.04 -18.93
CA LEU A 262 6.91 5.09 -18.07
C LEU A 262 6.44 3.83 -18.79
N ARG A 263 5.98 3.97 -20.03
CA ARG A 263 5.64 2.82 -20.89
C ARG A 263 6.86 1.98 -21.18
N TYR A 264 8.01 2.62 -21.41
CA TYR A 264 9.28 1.93 -21.59
C TYR A 264 9.70 1.16 -20.34
N ILE A 265 9.69 1.81 -19.16
CA ILE A 265 9.99 1.16 -17.87
C ILE A 265 9.07 -0.05 -17.66
N ALA A 266 7.77 0.12 -17.87
CA ALA A 266 6.80 -0.96 -17.74
C ALA A 266 7.01 -2.10 -18.74
N SER A 267 7.50 -1.82 -19.95
CA SER A 267 7.79 -2.85 -20.97
C SER A 267 9.06 -3.66 -20.67
N ALA A 268 9.91 -3.17 -19.78
CA ALA A 268 11.13 -3.82 -19.33
C ALA A 268 10.98 -4.57 -17.99
N SER A 269 9.78 -4.49 -17.36
CA SER A 269 9.46 -5.06 -16.06
C SER A 269 8.87 -6.48 -16.16
#